data_AF-A0AA88Y242-F1
#
_entry.id   AF-A0AA88Y242-F1
#
_cell.length_a   1.000
_cell.length_b   1.000
_cell.length_c   1.000
_cell.angle_alpha   90.00
_cell.angle_beta   90.00
_cell.angle_gamma   90.00
#
_symmetry.space_group_name_H-M   'P 1'
#
loop_
_entity.id
_entity.type
_entity.pdbx_description
1 polymer ?
#
loop_
_entity_poly.entity_id
_entity_poly.type
_entity_poly.pdbx_seq_one_letter_code
_entity_poly.pdbx_strand_id
1 'polypeptide(L)'
;MFHERENINRINKLSSSGKLIGYALFYNTYSTWGGCSVYLEDLYVTPEWRSKGVGTKLWATVAKVAVERNCCRMDWAVMEWNKLAINFYQKHGAYNVTIADNFHMFRLTKENLEQLALLSNSSI
;
A
#
# COMPACT_ATOMS: atom_id res chain seq x y z
N MET A 1 25.27 7.19 8.27
CA MET A 1 24.04 7.91 7.92
C MET A 1 22.89 6.91 7.89
N PHE A 2 22.55 6.36 9.05
CA PHE A 2 21.40 5.45 9.25
C PHE A 2 20.73 5.92 10.54
N HIS A 3 19.87 6.92 10.41
CA HIS A 3 18.89 7.24 11.44
C HIS A 3 17.55 6.65 11.04
N GLU A 4 16.76 6.32 12.06
CA GLU A 4 15.36 5.89 12.03
C GLU A 4 15.07 4.39 11.83
N ARG A 5 15.23 3.65 12.94
CA ARG A 5 14.28 2.58 13.30
C ARG A 5 13.03 3.17 13.97
N GLU A 6 12.38 4.14 13.32
CA GLU A 6 11.08 4.63 13.78
C GLU A 6 10.05 4.57 12.64
N ASN A 7 9.13 3.61 12.76
CA ASN A 7 7.88 3.51 12.01
C ASN A 7 7.97 3.10 10.53
N ILE A 8 8.42 1.86 10.28
CA ILE A 8 8.29 1.21 8.97
C ILE A 8 6.81 1.10 8.57
N ASN A 9 5.89 0.94 9.53
CA ASN A 9 4.44 0.85 9.28
C ASN A 9 3.71 2.05 9.87
N ARG A 10 2.98 2.81 9.05
CA ARG A 10 2.11 3.91 9.49
C ARG A 10 0.64 3.49 9.39
N ILE A 11 -0.13 3.78 10.44
CA ILE A 11 -1.58 3.57 10.47
C ILE A 11 -2.26 4.93 10.57
N ASN A 12 -2.96 5.33 9.51
CA ASN A 12 -3.89 6.45 9.54
C ASN A 12 -5.25 5.93 10.03
N LYS A 13 -5.85 6.57 11.05
CA LYS A 13 -7.11 6.13 11.66
C LYS A 13 -8.13 7.27 11.63
N LEU A 14 -9.39 6.93 11.37
CA LEU A 14 -10.51 7.85 11.58
C LEU A 14 -11.46 7.28 12.63
N SER A 15 -11.94 8.16 13.52
CA SER A 15 -12.90 7.82 14.56
C SER A 15 -14.11 8.74 14.50
N SER A 16 -15.28 8.23 14.90
CA SER A 16 -16.49 9.03 15.14
C SER A 16 -17.04 8.69 16.52
N SER A 17 -17.33 9.71 17.34
CA SER A 17 -17.83 9.55 18.71
C SER A 17 -16.99 8.57 19.55
N GLY A 18 -15.67 8.61 19.39
CA GLY A 18 -14.73 7.73 20.09
C GLY A 18 -14.59 6.32 19.51
N LYS A 19 -15.38 5.93 18.50
CA LYS A 19 -15.29 4.61 17.85
C LYS A 19 -14.44 4.69 16.58
N LEU A 20 -13.53 3.75 16.38
CA LEU A 20 -12.78 3.60 15.12
C LEU A 20 -13.73 3.23 13.97
N ILE A 21 -13.70 4.00 12.88
CA ILE A 21 -14.59 3.85 11.72
C ILE A 21 -13.86 3.44 10.44
N GLY A 22 -12.53 3.51 10.45
CA GLY A 22 -11.71 3.05 9.33
C GLY A 22 -10.23 3.33 9.56
N TYR A 23 -9.39 2.70 8.75
CA TYR A 23 -7.95 2.89 8.78
C TYR A 23 -7.32 2.71 7.39
N ALA A 24 -6.11 3.24 7.25
CA ALA A 24 -5.19 2.93 6.16
C ALA A 24 -3.82 2.53 6.75
N LEU A 25 -3.31 1.38 6.34
CA LEU A 25 -1.96 0.89 6.65
C LEU A 25 -1.07 1.10 5.42
N PHE A 26 0.06 1.76 5.61
CA PHE A 26 0.98 2.05 4.51
C PHE A 26 2.42 2.15 5.00
N TYR A 27 3.36 1.98 4.08
CA TYR A 27 4.79 2.07 4.34
C TYR A 27 5.54 2.68 3.15
N ASN A 28 6.77 3.11 3.38
CA ASN A 28 7.62 3.61 2.32
C ASN A 28 8.22 2.47 1.50
N THR A 29 8.28 2.67 0.19
CA THR A 29 8.99 1.81 -0.76
C THR A 29 9.91 2.66 -1.62
N TYR A 30 10.58 2.02 -2.57
CA TYR A 30 11.48 2.70 -3.49
C TYR A 30 11.28 2.19 -4.91
N SER A 31 11.18 3.12 -5.86
CA SER A 31 11.20 2.84 -7.29
C SER A 31 12.59 3.14 -7.82
N THR A 32 13.20 2.22 -8.57
CA THR A 32 14.50 2.48 -9.23
C THR A 32 14.42 3.65 -10.22
N TRP A 33 13.23 3.97 -10.74
CA TRP A 33 13.01 4.98 -11.78
C TRP A 33 12.64 6.35 -11.21
N GLY A 34 11.99 6.39 -10.04
CA GLY A 34 11.44 7.63 -9.48
C GLY A 34 11.86 7.92 -8.04
N GLY A 35 12.58 7.00 -7.39
CA GLY A 35 13.05 7.18 -6.03
C GLY A 35 12.00 6.84 -4.97
N CYS A 36 11.88 7.69 -3.96
CA CYS A 36 10.98 7.46 -2.82
C CYS A 36 9.55 7.20 -3.30
N SER A 37 8.88 6.21 -2.72
CA SER A 37 7.51 5.80 -3.07
C SER A 37 6.75 5.39 -1.81
N VAL A 38 5.44 5.22 -1.91
CA VAL A 38 4.60 4.66 -0.85
C VAL A 38 3.90 3.41 -1.35
N TYR A 39 3.75 2.41 -0.48
CA TYR A 39 2.86 1.28 -0.72
C TYR A 39 1.70 1.32 0.29
N LEU A 40 0.47 1.30 -0.20
CA LEU A 40 -0.71 1.11 0.65
C LEU A 40 -0.98 -0.40 0.78
N GLU A 41 -0.82 -0.90 2.00
CA GLU A 41 -1.08 -2.31 2.33
C GLU A 41 -2.57 -2.58 2.48
N ASP A 42 -3.26 -1.79 3.32
CA ASP A 42 -4.68 -1.97 3.62
C ASP A 42 -5.41 -0.63 3.68
N LEU A 43 -6.64 -0.62 3.16
CA LEU A 43 -7.60 0.45 3.33
C LEU A 43 -8.96 -0.15 3.69
N TYR A 44 -9.42 0.14 4.90
CA TYR A 44 -10.66 -0.43 5.41
C TYR A 44 -11.56 0.64 6.04
N VAL A 45 -12.86 0.50 5.80
CA VAL A 45 -13.93 1.30 6.40
C VAL A 45 -15.02 0.36 6.88
N THR A 46 -15.51 0.58 8.11
CA THR A 46 -16.60 -0.24 8.65
C THR A 46 -17.87 -0.08 7.81
N PRO A 47 -18.70 -1.12 7.67
CA PRO A 47 -19.85 -1.10 6.76
C PRO A 47 -20.77 0.12 6.90
N GLU A 48 -21.02 0.58 8.12
CA GLU A 48 -21.94 1.69 8.43
C GLU A 48 -21.41 3.06 7.99
N TRP A 49 -20.11 3.13 7.69
CA TRP A 49 -19.38 4.35 7.31
C TRP A 49 -18.92 4.34 5.85
N ARG A 50 -19.23 3.26 5.10
CA ARG A 50 -18.98 3.19 3.65
C ARG A 50 -19.86 4.18 2.90
N SER A 51 -19.40 4.62 1.74
CA SER A 51 -20.07 5.61 0.88
C SER A 51 -20.31 6.98 1.53
N LYS A 52 -19.73 7.26 2.71
CA LYS A 52 -19.78 8.56 3.40
C LYS A 52 -18.48 9.37 3.26
N GLY A 53 -17.65 9.06 2.26
CA GLY A 53 -16.37 9.74 2.01
C GLY A 53 -15.20 9.33 2.92
N VAL A 54 -15.40 8.45 3.89
CA VAL A 54 -14.36 8.01 4.84
C VAL A 54 -13.15 7.37 4.14
N GLY A 55 -13.41 6.47 3.17
CA GLY A 55 -12.34 5.82 2.39
C GLY A 55 -11.53 6.81 1.56
N THR A 56 -12.20 7.77 0.89
CA THR A 56 -11.53 8.86 0.17
C THR A 56 -10.68 9.70 1.11
N LYS A 57 -11.18 10.04 2.30
CA LYS A 57 -10.43 10.82 3.29
C LYS A 57 -9.18 10.08 3.77
N LEU A 58 -9.30 8.81 4.12
CA LEU A 58 -8.15 7.97 4.52
C LEU A 58 -7.10 7.89 3.41
N TRP A 59 -7.53 7.60 2.18
CA TRP A 59 -6.67 7.50 1.00
C TRP A 59 -5.95 8.82 0.67
N ALA A 60 -6.70 9.93 0.65
CA ALA A 60 -6.16 11.26 0.39
C ALA A 60 -5.15 11.69 1.46
N THR A 61 -5.32 11.28 2.72
CA THR A 61 -4.32 11.52 3.76
C THR A 61 -3.01 10.77 3.47
N VAL A 62 -3.06 9.53 2.96
CA VAL A 62 -1.83 8.82 2.55
C VAL A 62 -1.18 9.53 1.37
N ALA A 63 -1.97 10.00 0.40
CA ALA A 63 -1.46 10.76 -0.74
C ALA A 63 -0.79 12.07 -0.31
N LYS A 64 -1.38 12.80 0.66
CA LYS A 64 -0.78 14.01 1.25
C LYS A 64 0.59 13.70 1.86
N VAL A 65 0.70 12.60 2.62
CA VAL A 65 1.99 12.17 3.19
C VAL A 65 3.00 11.83 2.09
N ALA A 66 2.58 11.18 1.00
CA ALA A 66 3.45 10.88 -0.14
C ALA A 66 3.97 12.16 -0.81
N VAL A 67 3.11 13.16 -1.02
CA VAL A 67 3.49 14.47 -1.58
C VAL A 67 4.47 15.21 -0.67
N GLU A 68 4.19 15.27 0.64
CA GLU A 68 5.08 15.90 1.63
C GLU A 68 6.47 15.26 1.69
N ARG A 69 6.57 13.99 1.28
CA ARG A 69 7.81 13.21 1.24
C ARG A 69 8.50 13.22 -0.12
N ASN A 70 7.97 13.97 -1.08
CA ASN A 70 8.45 13.97 -2.46
C ASN A 70 8.48 12.56 -3.06
N CYS A 71 7.48 11.73 -2.74
CA CYS A 71 7.35 10.40 -3.32
C CYS A 71 6.88 10.51 -4.77
N CYS A 72 7.46 9.70 -5.66
CA CYS A 72 7.11 9.71 -7.08
C CYS A 72 5.80 8.97 -7.39
N ARG A 73 5.39 8.02 -6.54
CA ARG A 73 4.17 7.23 -6.75
C ARG A 73 3.65 6.57 -5.47
N MET A 74 2.43 6.05 -5.57
CA MET A 74 1.81 5.16 -4.59
C MET A 74 1.36 3.89 -5.30
N ASP A 75 1.74 2.72 -4.79
CA ASP A 75 1.38 1.39 -5.32
C ASP A 75 0.56 0.60 -4.29
N TRP A 76 -0.29 -0.32 -4.74
CA TRP A 76 -1.05 -1.24 -3.90
C TRP A 76 -1.56 -2.43 -4.71
N ALA A 77 -1.99 -3.48 -4.03
CA ALA A 77 -2.66 -4.62 -4.64
C ALA A 77 -4.17 -4.56 -4.40
N VAL A 78 -4.94 -5.04 -5.37
CA VAL A 78 -6.38 -5.25 -5.23
C VAL A 78 -6.76 -6.57 -5.88
N MET A 79 -7.65 -7.32 -5.23
CA MET A 79 -8.15 -8.58 -5.78
C MET A 79 -9.05 -8.32 -6.99
N GLU A 80 -8.89 -9.11 -8.06
CA GLU A 80 -9.60 -8.97 -9.34
C GLU A 80 -11.14 -8.94 -9.19
N TRP A 81 -11.67 -9.70 -8.23
CA TRP A 81 -13.11 -9.78 -7.95
C TRP A 81 -13.66 -8.52 -7.26
N ASN A 82 -12.81 -7.67 -6.67
CA ASN A 82 -13.24 -6.50 -5.89
C ASN A 82 -13.51 -5.29 -6.79
N LYS A 83 -14.52 -5.41 -7.66
CA LYS A 83 -14.89 -4.37 -8.63
C LYS A 83 -15.26 -3.04 -7.97
N LEU A 84 -15.84 -3.06 -6.77
CA LEU A 84 -16.14 -1.84 -6.02
C LEU A 84 -14.87 -1.06 -5.64
N ALA A 85 -13.84 -1.76 -5.14
CA ALA A 85 -12.55 -1.12 -4.83
C ALA A 85 -11.83 -0.66 -6.10
N ILE A 86 -11.81 -1.48 -7.15
CA ILE A 86 -11.21 -1.12 -8.45
C ILE A 86 -11.83 0.17 -9.00
N ASN A 87 -13.16 0.26 -9.04
CA ASN A 87 -13.86 1.47 -9.49
C ASN A 87 -13.58 2.68 -8.57
N PHE A 88 -13.49 2.45 -7.26
CA PHE A 88 -13.13 3.49 -6.28
C PHE A 88 -11.71 4.04 -6.53
N TYR A 89 -10.77 3.21 -6.98
CA TYR A 89 -9.42 3.63 -7.28
C TYR A 89 -9.33 4.33 -8.64
N GLN A 90 -9.93 3.75 -9.68
CA GLN A 90 -9.88 4.28 -11.05
C GLN A 90 -10.53 5.67 -11.16
N LYS A 91 -11.61 5.94 -10.43
CA LYS A 91 -12.22 7.29 -10.40
C LYS A 91 -11.28 8.38 -9.86
N HIS A 92 -10.19 8.01 -9.18
CA HIS A 92 -9.15 8.93 -8.70
C HIS A 92 -7.86 8.84 -9.52
N GLY A 93 -7.92 8.30 -10.74
CA GLY A 93 -6.78 8.26 -11.67
C GLY A 93 -5.85 7.07 -11.51
N ALA A 94 -6.18 6.10 -10.65
CA ALA A 94 -5.42 4.85 -10.57
C ALA A 94 -5.60 4.03 -11.85
N TYR A 95 -4.54 3.36 -12.30
CA TYR A 95 -4.58 2.41 -13.41
C TYR A 95 -4.01 1.06 -12.99
N ASN A 96 -4.35 0.01 -13.73
CA ASN A 96 -3.86 -1.34 -13.45
C ASN A 96 -2.48 -1.54 -14.10
N VAL A 97 -1.44 -1.57 -13.27
CA VAL A 97 -0.03 -1.72 -13.70
C VAL A 97 0.22 -3.07 -14.38
N THR A 98 -0.48 -4.14 -14.00
CA THR A 98 -0.36 -5.44 -14.69
C THR A 98 -0.84 -5.36 -16.14
N ILE A 99 -1.87 -4.54 -16.42
CA ILE A 99 -2.40 -4.37 -17.79
C ILE A 99 -1.55 -3.34 -18.57
N ALA A 100 -1.18 -2.23 -17.94
CA ALA A 100 -0.48 -1.14 -18.62
C ALA A 100 1.00 -1.47 -18.88
N ASP A 101 1.67 -2.06 -17.89
CA ASP A 101 3.13 -2.15 -17.84
C ASP A 101 3.64 -3.62 -17.78
N ASN A 102 2.73 -4.61 -17.83
CA ASN A 102 3.04 -6.05 -17.75
C ASN A 102 3.79 -6.50 -16.49
N PHE A 103 3.64 -5.78 -15.37
CA PHE A 103 4.17 -6.23 -14.08
C PHE A 103 3.24 -7.24 -13.43
N HIS A 104 3.81 -8.38 -13.03
CA HIS A 104 3.10 -9.42 -12.29
C HIS A 104 3.66 -9.55 -10.88
N MET A 105 2.77 -9.72 -9.89
CA MET A 105 3.17 -9.99 -8.52
C MET A 105 3.61 -11.45 -8.38
N PHE A 106 4.83 -11.66 -7.87
CA PHE A 106 5.35 -12.97 -7.48
C PHE A 106 5.46 -13.05 -5.96
N ARG A 107 5.37 -14.26 -5.40
CA ARG A 107 5.50 -14.51 -3.97
C ARG A 107 6.26 -15.81 -3.73
N LEU A 108 7.17 -15.77 -2.76
CA LEU A 108 7.70 -16.98 -2.12
C LEU A 108 6.92 -17.21 -0.82
N THR A 109 6.52 -18.46 -0.58
CA THR A 109 5.97 -18.84 0.73
C THR A 109 7.08 -18.85 1.77
N LYS A 110 6.70 -18.98 3.05
CA LYS A 110 7.67 -19.09 4.14
C LYS A 110 8.65 -20.23 3.91
N GLU A 111 8.13 -21.39 3.54
CA GLU A 111 8.92 -22.59 3.30
C GLU A 111 9.90 -22.39 2.14
N ASN A 112 9.43 -21.78 1.03
CA ASN A 112 10.31 -21.53 -0.11
C ASN A 112 11.36 -20.43 0.17
N LEU A 113 11.05 -19.44 1.01
CA LEU A 113 12.03 -18.45 1.48
C LEU A 113 13.14 -19.11 2.29
N GLU A 114 12.77 -19.98 3.25
CA GLU A 114 13.73 -20.72 4.07
C GLU A 114 14.65 -21.59 3.21
N GLN A 115 14.10 -22.28 2.21
CA GLN A 115 14.91 -23.06 1.27
C GLN A 115 15.84 -22.20 0.41
N LEU A 116 15.34 -21.10 -0.14
CA LEU A 116 16.17 -20.20 -0.96
C LEU A 116 17.32 -19.58 -0.16
N ALA A 117 17.08 -19.24 1.11
CA ALA A 117 18.08 -18.65 1.99
C ALA A 117 19.30 -19.57 2.21
N LEU A 118 19.13 -20.89 2.16
CA LEU A 118 20.24 -21.84 2.31
C LEU A 118 21.29 -21.70 1.21
N LEU A 119 20.91 -21.25 0.01
CA LEU A 119 21.84 -21.06 -1.11
C LEU A 119 22.87 -19.95 -0.85
N SER A 120 22.60 -19.03 0.07
CA SER A 120 23.55 -17.96 0.42
C SER A 120 24.84 -18.46 1.07
N ASN A 121 24.83 -19.69 1.61
CA ASN A 121 25.99 -20.32 2.26
C ASN A 121 26.79 -21.23 1.31
N SER A 122 26.33 -21.42 0.08
CA SER A 122 27.03 -22.23 -0.90
C SER A 122 28.12 -21.40 -1.58
N SER A 123 29.36 -21.89 -1.58
CA SER A 123 30.41 -21.33 -2.44
C SER A 123 30.02 -21.56 -3.90
N ILE A 124 30.01 -20.49 -4.70
CA ILE A 124 29.81 -20.52 -6.16
C ILE A 124 31.04 -21.16 -6.82
#